data_AF-A0A9P7Z749-F1
#
_entry.id   AF-A0A9P7Z749-F1
#
_cell.length_a   1.000
_cell.length_b   1.000
_cell.length_c   1.000
_cell.angle_alpha   90.00
_cell.angle_beta   90.00
_cell.angle_gamma   90.00
#
_symmetry.space_group_name_H-M   'P 1'
#
loop_
_entity.id
_entity.type
_entity.pdbx_description
1 polymer ?
#
loop_
_entity_poly.entity_id
_entity_poly.type
_entity_poly.pdbx_seq_one_letter_code
_entity_poly.pdbx_strand_id
1 'polypeptide(L)'
;MSQKQKKRLSIGEKRTVPGSAGKKKAQAIPASGKKRGRYADAETEPATMKHKGGGDHRNNGSGGRASLGNSRVEPGDPLPGRTKRRYKPGTLALREIRRYQNSTDLLMLKLPFSRLVREIAVPMRPEDGDFRWQSQAIMALQEAAEAFLIHLFEDTNLCAIHAKRVTIMQKDIQLARRIRGAWGGLG
;
A
#
# COMPACT_ATOMS: atom_id res chain seq x y z
N MET A 1 64.97 44.58 -15.38
CA MET A 1 65.20 43.98 -16.71
C MET A 1 64.41 42.67 -16.75
N SER A 2 63.15 42.68 -17.22
CA SER A 2 62.69 42.57 -18.62
C SER A 2 62.75 41.13 -19.16
N GLN A 3 61.73 40.82 -19.98
CA GLN A 3 61.42 39.59 -20.74
C GLN A 3 60.63 38.52 -19.95
N LYS A 4 59.30 38.36 -20.07
CA LYS A 4 58.46 37.89 -21.22
C LYS A 4 58.94 36.51 -21.72
N GLN A 5 58.12 35.49 -22.03
CA GLN A 5 56.75 35.43 -22.52
C GLN A 5 56.26 33.97 -22.66
N LYS A 6 54.95 33.75 -22.44
CA LYS A 6 53.96 32.97 -23.24
C LYS A 6 54.32 31.61 -23.91
N LYS A 7 53.47 30.60 -23.64
CA LYS A 7 52.63 29.86 -24.63
C LYS A 7 51.61 28.96 -23.88
N ARG A 8 50.30 29.26 -23.87
CA ARG A 8 49.20 28.96 -24.84
C ARG A 8 48.77 27.48 -24.92
N LEU A 9 47.49 27.26 -24.51
CA LEU A 9 46.40 26.46 -25.16
C LEU A 9 46.58 24.93 -25.26
N SER A 10 45.58 24.04 -25.21
CA SER A 10 44.10 24.08 -25.31
C SER A 10 43.51 22.80 -24.68
N ILE A 11 42.39 22.86 -23.96
CA ILE A 11 41.05 22.37 -24.36
C ILE A 11 40.97 20.90 -24.81
N GLY A 12 40.33 20.09 -23.96
CA GLY A 12 39.15 19.29 -24.33
C GLY A 12 39.38 17.89 -24.91
N GLU A 13 39.12 16.86 -24.10
CA GLU A 13 38.66 15.57 -24.64
C GLU A 13 37.55 15.00 -23.74
N LYS A 14 36.34 14.97 -24.31
CA LYS A 14 35.14 14.34 -23.74
C LYS A 14 35.31 12.83 -23.84
N ARG A 15 35.32 12.10 -22.72
CA ARG A 15 35.12 10.65 -22.73
C ARG A 15 33.63 10.34 -22.63
N THR A 16 33.04 10.10 -23.80
CA THR A 16 31.74 9.45 -24.00
C THR A 16 31.86 7.95 -23.70
N VAL A 17 30.93 7.44 -22.89
CA VAL A 17 30.69 6.01 -22.66
C VAL A 17 30.06 5.35 -23.89
N PRO A 18 30.53 4.18 -24.36
CA PRO A 18 29.79 3.42 -25.37
C PRO A 18 28.67 2.60 -24.71
N GLY A 19 27.47 2.80 -25.24
CA GLY A 19 26.24 2.10 -24.86
C GLY A 19 26.21 0.64 -25.31
N SER A 20 25.53 -0.15 -24.48
CA SER A 20 25.14 -1.54 -24.70
C SER A 20 24.00 -1.64 -25.71
N ALA A 21 24.15 -2.49 -26.72
CA ALA A 21 23.04 -2.97 -27.53
C ALA A 21 23.33 -4.37 -28.11
N GLY A 22 22.45 -5.33 -27.84
CA GLY A 22 22.09 -6.32 -28.86
C GLY A 22 22.04 -7.80 -28.46
N LYS A 23 20.80 -8.26 -28.26
CA LYS A 23 20.24 -9.57 -28.64
C LYS A 23 20.61 -10.81 -27.81
N LYS A 24 19.65 -11.29 -27.01
CA LYS A 24 19.30 -12.72 -27.01
C LYS A 24 17.77 -12.95 -27.05
N LYS A 25 17.43 -13.88 -27.93
CA LYS A 25 16.12 -14.35 -28.40
C LYS A 25 15.18 -14.85 -27.29
N ALA A 26 13.90 -14.75 -27.61
CA ALA A 26 12.76 -15.43 -27.02
C ALA A 26 12.97 -16.94 -26.83
N GLN A 27 12.44 -17.46 -25.73
CA GLN A 27 11.88 -18.82 -25.67
C GLN A 27 10.55 -18.76 -24.90
N ALA A 28 9.47 -19.08 -25.62
CA ALA A 28 8.20 -19.48 -25.06
C ALA A 28 8.19 -21.02 -24.98
N ILE A 29 7.76 -21.59 -23.85
CA ILE A 29 7.50 -23.02 -23.66
C ILE A 29 6.21 -23.15 -22.81
N PRO A 30 5.34 -24.15 -23.07
CA PRO A 30 3.90 -23.95 -23.19
C PRO A 30 3.08 -24.30 -21.93
N ALA A 31 1.81 -23.88 -21.97
CA ALA A 31 0.75 -24.36 -21.10
C ALA A 31 0.61 -25.90 -21.18
N SER A 32 0.70 -26.57 -20.04
CA SER A 32 0.32 -27.97 -19.88
C SER A 32 -0.72 -28.07 -18.78
N GLY A 33 -1.96 -28.33 -19.18
CA GLY A 33 -2.99 -28.80 -18.28
C GLY A 33 -2.75 -30.27 -17.93
N LYS A 34 -2.83 -30.62 -16.65
CA LYS A 34 -3.12 -31.98 -16.22
C LYS A 34 -4.06 -31.95 -15.02
N LYS A 35 -5.33 -32.24 -15.30
CA LYS A 35 -6.31 -32.70 -14.32
C LYS A 35 -5.80 -34.02 -13.72
N ARG A 36 -5.96 -34.19 -12.40
CA ARG A 36 -6.55 -35.34 -11.69
C ARG A 36 -5.89 -35.56 -10.32
N GLY A 37 -6.71 -35.52 -9.29
CA GLY A 37 -6.38 -35.87 -7.90
C GLY A 37 -7.66 -35.91 -7.09
N ARG A 38 -8.51 -36.89 -7.41
CA ARG A 38 -9.76 -37.23 -6.72
C ARG A 38 -9.35 -38.12 -5.54
N TYR A 39 -9.46 -37.65 -4.32
CA TYR A 39 -9.54 -38.53 -3.15
C TYR A 39 -11.01 -38.60 -2.77
N ALA A 40 -11.57 -39.78 -2.96
CA ALA A 40 -12.88 -40.18 -2.48
C ALA A 40 -12.69 -41.06 -1.23
N ASP A 41 -13.78 -41.18 -0.47
CA ASP A 41 -14.13 -42.27 0.43
C ASP A 41 -13.81 -42.09 1.93
N ALA A 42 -14.81 -41.59 2.66
CA ALA A 42 -15.26 -42.17 3.92
C ALA A 42 -16.74 -41.81 4.13
N GLU A 43 -17.61 -42.78 3.91
CA GLU A 43 -19.05 -42.68 4.11
C GLU A 43 -19.44 -42.73 5.58
N THR A 44 -20.45 -41.95 5.98
CA THR A 44 -21.46 -42.42 6.93
C THR A 44 -22.80 -41.76 6.58
N GLU A 45 -23.79 -42.62 6.41
CA GLU A 45 -25.13 -42.43 5.83
C GLU A 45 -26.04 -41.36 6.48
N PRO A 46 -27.00 -40.80 5.72
CA PRO A 46 -27.98 -39.82 6.18
C PRO A 46 -29.20 -40.46 6.87
N ALA A 47 -29.58 -39.93 8.04
CA ALA A 47 -30.82 -40.31 8.70
C ALA A 47 -32.05 -39.76 7.96
N THR A 48 -32.97 -40.66 7.65
CA THR A 48 -34.29 -40.38 7.06
C THR A 48 -35.32 -40.15 8.17
N MET A 49 -36.23 -39.18 8.00
CA MET A 49 -37.57 -39.22 8.62
C MET A 49 -38.58 -38.38 7.81
N LYS A 50 -39.78 -38.94 7.65
CA LYS A 50 -40.86 -38.56 6.71
C LYS A 50 -41.79 -37.45 7.23
N HIS A 51 -42.47 -36.83 6.25
CA HIS A 51 -43.54 -35.84 6.21
C HIS A 51 -44.65 -35.77 7.29
N LYS A 52 -45.09 -34.52 7.53
CA LYS A 52 -46.47 -33.97 7.55
C LYS A 52 -46.31 -32.43 7.64
N GLY A 53 -46.95 -31.50 6.94
CA GLY A 53 -48.08 -31.44 6.01
C GLY A 53 -48.67 -30.02 6.14
N GLY A 54 -48.96 -29.34 5.02
CA GLY A 54 -49.98 -28.27 4.95
C GLY A 54 -49.52 -26.81 4.79
N GLY A 55 -50.01 -26.16 3.72
CA GLY A 55 -50.37 -24.73 3.75
C GLY A 55 -49.69 -23.79 2.76
N ASP A 56 -50.08 -23.83 1.49
CA ASP A 56 -49.79 -22.84 0.44
C ASP A 56 -50.64 -21.57 0.67
N HIS A 57 -50.04 -20.41 0.98
CA HIS A 57 -50.66 -19.07 0.80
C HIS A 57 -49.66 -18.13 0.13
N ARG A 58 -49.89 -17.92 -1.17
CA ARG A 58 -49.27 -16.89 -2.01
C ARG A 58 -49.62 -15.51 -1.46
N ASN A 59 -48.64 -14.61 -1.34
CA ASN A 59 -48.93 -13.18 -1.39
C ASN A 59 -48.06 -12.51 -2.47
N ASN A 60 -48.74 -12.14 -3.54
CA ASN A 60 -48.27 -11.35 -4.65
C ASN A 60 -48.26 -9.87 -4.23
N GLY A 61 -47.09 -9.34 -3.90
CA GLY A 61 -46.88 -7.92 -3.65
C GLY A 61 -46.31 -7.21 -4.88
N SER A 62 -47.13 -7.03 -5.90
CA SER A 62 -46.87 -6.08 -6.98
C SER A 62 -47.04 -4.66 -6.44
N GLY A 63 -45.98 -3.84 -6.41
CA GLY A 63 -46.14 -2.42 -6.09
C GLY A 63 -44.83 -1.63 -5.99
N GLY A 64 -44.53 -0.83 -7.01
CA GLY A 64 -43.66 0.33 -6.89
C GLY A 64 -42.38 0.31 -7.73
N ARG A 65 -42.48 0.34 -9.07
CA ARG A 65 -41.42 0.98 -9.85
C ARG A 65 -41.41 2.45 -9.45
N ALA A 66 -40.38 2.87 -8.73
CA ALA A 66 -40.17 4.26 -8.37
C ALA A 66 -40.24 5.11 -9.65
N SER A 67 -41.21 6.03 -9.68
CA SER A 67 -41.33 7.08 -10.68
C SER A 67 -39.98 7.81 -10.76
N LEU A 68 -39.27 7.66 -11.89
CA LEU A 68 -38.16 8.54 -12.21
C LEU A 68 -38.80 9.91 -12.46
N GLY A 69 -38.82 10.72 -11.41
CA GLY A 69 -39.27 12.09 -11.45
C GLY A 69 -38.63 12.80 -12.63
N ASN A 70 -39.49 13.29 -13.52
CA ASN A 70 -39.17 14.20 -14.59
C ASN A 70 -38.56 15.48 -13.98
N SER A 71 -37.24 15.52 -13.79
CA SER A 71 -36.56 16.74 -13.34
C SER A 71 -36.51 17.69 -14.53
N ARG A 72 -37.57 18.49 -14.67
CA ARG A 72 -37.58 19.67 -15.52
C ARG A 72 -36.59 20.68 -14.93
N VAL A 73 -35.33 20.58 -15.36
CA VAL A 73 -34.29 21.55 -15.06
C VAL A 73 -34.30 22.55 -16.20
N GLU A 74 -34.72 23.79 -15.93
CA GLU A 74 -34.75 24.85 -16.94
C GLU A 74 -33.38 25.56 -17.02
N PRO A 75 -33.03 26.15 -18.19
CA PRO A 75 -31.82 26.96 -18.32
C PRO A 75 -31.84 28.14 -17.35
N GLY A 76 -31.02 28.10 -16.29
CA GLY A 76 -30.96 29.12 -15.24
C GLY A 76 -31.25 28.59 -13.82
N ASP A 77 -31.80 27.39 -13.70
CA ASP A 77 -31.95 26.74 -12.40
C ASP A 77 -30.58 26.35 -11.83
N PRO A 78 -30.32 26.55 -10.53
CA PRO A 78 -29.12 26.00 -9.92
C PRO A 78 -29.18 24.47 -10.05
N LEU A 79 -28.21 23.92 -10.78
CA LEU A 79 -28.05 22.46 -10.88
C LEU A 79 -28.13 21.88 -9.46
N PRO A 80 -29.02 20.92 -9.18
CA PRO A 80 -29.14 20.36 -7.85
C PRO A 80 -27.75 19.89 -7.41
N GLY A 81 -27.20 20.59 -6.41
CA GLY A 81 -25.82 20.42 -5.99
C GLY A 81 -25.60 18.95 -5.68
N ARG A 82 -24.63 18.33 -6.35
CA ARG A 82 -24.37 16.89 -6.24
C ARG A 82 -24.19 16.54 -4.76
N THR A 83 -25.21 15.92 -4.16
CA THR A 83 -25.17 15.62 -2.73
C THR A 83 -24.00 14.67 -2.48
N LYS A 84 -23.13 15.01 -1.53
CA LYS A 84 -21.99 14.17 -1.17
C LYS A 84 -22.55 12.86 -0.62
N ARG A 85 -22.40 11.78 -1.39
CA ARG A 85 -22.88 10.45 -1.00
C ARG A 85 -22.15 9.99 0.26
N ARG A 86 -22.89 9.66 1.32
CA ARG A 86 -22.35 9.03 2.53
C ARG A 86 -22.11 7.54 2.24
N TYR A 87 -20.88 7.10 2.50
CA TYR A 87 -20.53 5.68 2.39
C TYR A 87 -21.01 4.90 3.61
N LYS A 88 -21.32 3.61 3.42
CA LYS A 88 -21.56 2.70 4.55
C LYS A 88 -20.28 2.60 5.42
N PRO A 89 -20.39 2.42 6.73
CA PRO A 89 -19.24 2.19 7.60
C PRO A 89 -18.32 1.09 7.04
N GLY A 90 -17.00 1.30 7.13
CA GLY A 90 -15.99 0.37 6.60
C GLY A 90 -15.77 0.40 5.08
N THR A 91 -16.69 0.95 4.29
CA THR A 91 -16.56 0.95 2.81
C THR A 91 -15.36 1.77 2.33
N LEU A 92 -15.13 2.94 2.93
CA LEU A 92 -13.97 3.77 2.59
C LEU A 92 -12.67 3.13 3.06
N ALA A 93 -12.63 2.62 4.29
CA ALA A 93 -11.47 1.92 4.84
C ALA A 93 -11.05 0.73 3.96
N LEU A 94 -11.98 -0.12 3.54
CA LEU A 94 -11.68 -1.25 2.65
C LEU A 94 -11.16 -0.80 1.28
N ARG A 95 -11.63 0.33 0.75
CA ARG A 95 -11.12 0.90 -0.51
C ARG A 95 -9.72 1.45 -0.34
N GLU A 96 -9.45 2.14 0.75
CA GLU A 96 -8.13 2.69 1.09
C GLU A 96 -7.11 1.58 1.32
N ILE A 97 -7.46 0.52 2.07
CA ILE A 97 -6.60 -0.66 2.26
C ILE A 97 -6.21 -1.25 0.91
N ARG A 98 -7.18 -1.53 0.03
CA ARG A 98 -6.90 -2.09 -1.31
C ARG A 98 -6.05 -1.16 -2.16
N ARG A 99 -6.29 0.16 -2.08
CA ARG A 99 -5.50 1.15 -2.82
C ARG A 99 -4.05 1.13 -2.34
N TYR A 100 -3.82 1.26 -1.03
CA TYR A 100 -2.49 1.39 -0.45
C TYR A 100 -1.68 0.09 -0.52
N GLN A 101 -2.33 -1.08 -0.46
CA GLN A 101 -1.66 -2.36 -0.67
C GLN A 101 -1.24 -2.61 -2.13
N ASN A 102 -1.91 -1.97 -3.10
CA ASN A 102 -1.57 -2.11 -4.51
C ASN A 102 -0.55 -1.06 -5.00
N SER A 103 -0.41 0.06 -4.28
CA SER A 103 0.56 1.11 -4.58
C SER A 103 1.86 0.92 -3.81
N THR A 104 2.95 1.49 -4.33
CA THR A 104 4.26 1.51 -3.65
C THR A 104 4.75 2.94 -3.39
N ASP A 105 3.83 3.91 -3.37
CA ASP A 105 4.16 5.32 -3.10
C ASP A 105 4.52 5.53 -1.63
N LEU A 106 5.49 6.41 -1.37
CA LEU A 106 5.81 6.86 -0.01
C LEU A 106 4.65 7.67 0.58
N LEU A 107 4.27 7.35 1.80
CA LEU A 107 3.10 7.93 2.48
C LEU A 107 3.48 9.10 3.39
N MET A 108 4.72 9.16 3.89
CA MET A 108 5.17 10.30 4.70
C MET A 108 5.58 11.50 3.81
N LEU A 109 5.28 12.70 4.30
CA LEU A 109 5.71 13.93 3.64
C LEU A 109 7.24 14.08 3.73
N LYS A 110 7.87 14.32 2.58
CA LYS A 110 9.34 14.39 2.46
C LYS A 110 9.99 15.48 3.31
N LEU A 111 9.40 16.68 3.35
CA LEU A 111 10.01 17.83 4.04
C LEU A 111 10.01 17.67 5.59
N PRO A 112 8.88 17.32 6.23
CA PRO A 112 8.88 17.00 7.67
C PRO A 112 9.83 15.86 8.03
N PHE A 113 9.84 14.77 7.25
CA PHE A 113 10.74 13.64 7.49
C PHE A 113 12.21 14.05 7.39
N SER A 114 12.57 14.83 6.37
CA SER A 114 13.93 15.38 6.19
C SER A 114 14.38 16.26 7.36
N ARG A 115 13.47 17.09 7.91
CA ARG A 115 13.76 17.91 9.11
C ARG A 115 14.01 17.04 10.33
N LEU A 116 13.15 16.03 10.55
CA LEU A 116 13.28 15.09 11.66
C LEU A 116 14.61 14.32 11.61
N VAL A 117 15.00 13.82 10.43
CA VAL A 117 16.29 13.12 10.26
C VAL A 117 17.46 14.02 10.65
N ARG A 118 17.43 15.28 10.24
CA ARG A 118 18.50 16.25 10.57
C ARG A 118 18.54 16.57 12.05
N GLU A 119 17.38 16.73 12.69
CA GLU A 119 17.25 16.97 14.13
C GLU A 119 17.85 15.81 14.94
N ILE A 120 17.50 14.57 14.61
CA ILE A 120 18.02 13.36 15.28
C ILE A 120 19.54 13.22 15.09
N ALA A 121 20.08 13.68 13.96
CA ALA A 121 21.50 13.59 13.66
C ALA A 121 22.36 14.69 14.30
N VAL A 122 21.76 15.76 14.85
CA VAL A 122 22.49 16.85 15.53
C VAL A 122 23.48 16.35 16.59
N PRO A 123 23.11 15.47 17.54
CA PRO A 123 24.06 14.96 18.54
C PRO A 123 25.12 14.02 17.98
N MET A 124 24.98 13.53 16.74
CA MET A 124 25.90 12.60 16.11
C MET A 124 26.92 13.31 15.19
N ARG A 125 26.83 14.65 15.07
CA ARG A 125 27.66 15.42 14.14
C ARG A 125 29.14 15.38 14.54
N PRO A 126 30.08 15.42 13.58
CA PRO A 126 31.51 15.58 13.88
C PRO A 126 31.79 16.87 14.65
N GLU A 127 32.82 16.86 15.50
CA GLU A 127 33.28 18.06 16.24
C GLU A 127 33.60 19.23 15.29
N ASP A 128 34.11 18.93 14.09
CA ASP A 128 34.58 19.93 13.12
C ASP A 128 33.51 20.39 12.10
N GLY A 129 32.23 20.01 12.24
CA GLY A 129 31.18 20.57 11.38
C GLY A 129 29.87 19.78 11.24
N ASP A 130 29.02 20.24 10.32
CA ASP A 130 27.70 19.66 10.07
C ASP A 130 27.69 18.59 8.97
N PHE A 131 26.77 17.63 9.07
CA PHE A 131 26.52 16.65 8.02
C PHE A 131 25.94 17.30 6.75
N ARG A 132 26.57 17.03 5.61
CA ARG A 132 26.00 17.30 4.28
C ARG A 132 25.20 16.08 3.83
N TRP A 133 23.89 16.24 3.74
CA TRP A 133 22.99 15.15 3.37
C TRP A 133 22.78 15.06 1.86
N GLN A 134 22.97 13.86 1.30
CA GLN A 134 22.54 13.55 -0.05
C GLN A 134 21.01 13.35 -0.09
N SER A 135 20.36 13.83 -1.14
CA SER A 135 18.90 13.66 -1.32
C SER A 135 18.49 12.19 -1.37
N GLN A 136 19.28 11.35 -2.05
CA GLN A 136 19.04 9.91 -2.14
C GLN A 136 19.19 9.19 -0.78
N ALA A 137 20.10 9.65 0.09
CA ALA A 137 20.25 9.06 1.42
C ALA A 137 19.00 9.30 2.30
N ILE A 138 18.43 10.49 2.24
CA ILE A 138 17.19 10.81 2.98
C ILE A 138 16.01 9.98 2.43
N MET A 139 15.93 9.79 1.10
CA MET A 139 14.91 8.94 0.48
C MET A 139 15.05 7.48 0.94
N ALA A 140 16.27 6.93 0.94
CA ALA A 140 16.52 5.57 1.40
C ALA A 140 16.17 5.37 2.89
N LEU A 141 16.48 6.35 3.75
CA LEU A 141 16.06 6.33 5.15
C LEU A 141 14.54 6.34 5.29
N GLN A 142 13.84 7.11 4.44
CA GLN A 142 12.38 7.15 4.45
C GLN A 142 11.78 5.82 4.01
N GLU A 143 12.27 5.23 2.93
CA GLU A 143 11.84 3.90 2.45
C GLU A 143 12.01 2.83 3.53
N ALA A 144 13.18 2.79 4.17
CA ALA A 144 13.45 1.84 5.26
C ALA A 144 12.53 2.05 6.47
N ALA A 145 12.30 3.32 6.86
CA ALA A 145 11.43 3.66 8.00
C ALA A 145 9.96 3.29 7.72
N GLU A 146 9.43 3.62 6.54
CA GLU A 146 8.05 3.26 6.16
C GLU A 146 7.88 1.75 6.07
N ALA A 147 8.83 1.04 5.44
CA ALA A 147 8.82 -0.42 5.39
C ALA A 147 8.80 -1.03 6.79
N PHE A 148 9.66 -0.55 7.71
CA PHE A 148 9.67 -1.03 9.09
C PHE A 148 8.32 -0.84 9.78
N LEU A 149 7.74 0.36 9.67
CA LEU A 149 6.45 0.68 10.28
C LEU A 149 5.30 -0.18 9.73
N ILE A 150 5.27 -0.43 8.42
CA ILE A 150 4.25 -1.29 7.79
C ILE A 150 4.29 -2.69 8.39
N HIS A 151 5.46 -3.33 8.42
CA HIS A 151 5.59 -4.68 8.96
C HIS A 151 5.29 -4.73 10.48
N LEU A 152 5.65 -3.68 11.23
CA LEU A 152 5.31 -3.59 12.65
C LEU A 152 3.78 -3.47 12.86
N PHE A 153 3.09 -2.73 11.99
CA PHE A 153 1.63 -2.60 12.06
C PHE A 153 0.90 -3.86 11.61
N GLU A 154 1.46 -4.65 10.70
CA GLU A 154 0.95 -5.98 10.36
C GLU A 154 0.96 -6.91 11.58
N ASP A 155 2.09 -7.01 12.28
CA ASP A 155 2.22 -7.79 13.51
C ASP A 155 1.28 -7.27 14.63
N THR A 156 1.18 -5.94 14.76
CA THR A 156 0.28 -5.29 15.71
C THR A 156 -1.19 -5.63 15.42
N ASN A 157 -1.57 -5.65 14.14
CA ASN A 157 -2.92 -6.00 13.73
C ASN A 157 -3.26 -7.46 14.07
N LEU A 158 -2.32 -8.39 13.91
CA LEU A 158 -2.48 -9.77 14.34
C LEU A 158 -2.71 -9.88 15.86
N CYS A 159 -1.99 -9.08 16.66
CA CYS A 159 -2.20 -9.01 18.11
C CYS A 159 -3.60 -8.49 18.47
N ALA A 160 -4.10 -7.48 17.75
CA ALA A 160 -5.45 -6.96 17.97
C ALA A 160 -6.55 -8.00 17.62
N ILE A 161 -6.39 -8.71 16.49
CA ILE A 161 -7.29 -9.79 16.06
C ILE A 161 -7.28 -10.95 17.07
N HIS A 162 -6.10 -11.32 17.57
CA HIS A 162 -5.96 -12.35 18.61
C HIS A 162 -6.77 -12.00 19.87
N ALA A 163 -6.82 -10.72 20.22
CA ALA A 163 -7.64 -10.20 21.32
C ALA A 163 -9.10 -9.90 20.96
N LYS A 164 -9.61 -10.40 19.82
CA LYS A 164 -10.99 -10.21 19.31
C LYS A 164 -11.40 -8.74 19.10
N ARG A 165 -10.45 -7.87 18.75
CA ARG A 165 -10.69 -6.45 18.46
C ARG A 165 -10.41 -6.13 16.99
N VAL A 166 -11.04 -5.08 16.49
CA VAL A 166 -10.77 -4.49 15.16
C VAL A 166 -9.86 -3.26 15.26
N THR A 167 -9.89 -2.55 16.39
CA THR A 167 -9.09 -1.36 16.64
C THR A 167 -7.76 -1.73 17.31
N ILE A 168 -6.65 -1.35 16.69
CA ILE A 168 -5.30 -1.46 17.27
C ILE A 168 -5.12 -0.52 18.45
N MET A 169 -4.33 -0.93 19.44
CA MET A 169 -4.03 -0.18 20.66
C MET A 169 -2.53 -0.17 20.94
N GLN A 170 -2.07 0.75 21.81
CA GLN A 170 -0.65 0.85 22.19
C GLN A 170 -0.09 -0.46 22.77
N LYS A 171 -0.90 -1.20 23.55
CA LYS A 171 -0.51 -2.51 24.10
C LYS A 171 -0.21 -3.56 23.03
N ASP A 172 -0.86 -3.47 21.87
CA ASP A 172 -0.64 -4.40 20.75
C ASP A 172 0.72 -4.13 20.11
N ILE A 173 1.09 -2.85 19.96
CA ILE A 173 2.40 -2.43 19.44
C ILE A 173 3.50 -2.84 20.41
N GLN A 174 3.32 -2.60 21.70
CA GLN A 174 4.29 -2.98 22.73
C GLN A 174 4.51 -4.49 22.76
N LEU A 175 3.43 -5.28 22.64
CA LEU A 175 3.51 -6.73 22.56
C LEU A 175 4.26 -7.18 21.30
N ALA A 176 3.91 -6.64 20.13
CA ALA A 176 4.58 -6.96 18.87
C ALA A 176 6.09 -6.65 18.92
N ARG A 177 6.47 -5.48 19.43
CA ARG A 177 7.88 -5.10 19.64
C ARG A 177 8.60 -6.05 20.60
N ARG A 178 7.94 -6.47 21.67
CA ARG A 178 8.51 -7.39 22.67
C ARG A 178 8.75 -8.78 22.08
N ILE A 179 7.81 -9.29 21.28
CA ILE A 179 7.92 -10.63 20.66
C ILE A 179 8.98 -10.65 19.56
N ARG A 180 9.13 -9.57 18.77
CA ARG A 180 10.25 -9.43 17.80
C ARG A 180 11.63 -9.44 18.44
N GLY A 181 11.72 -9.18 19.74
CA GLY A 181 12.98 -9.14 20.48
C GLY A 181 13.85 -7.93 20.16
N ALA A 182 15.09 -7.98 20.68
CA ALA A 182 16.05 -6.89 20.66
C ALA A 182 16.51 -6.47 19.25
N TRP A 183 16.33 -7.34 18.24
CA TRP A 183 16.83 -7.07 16.89
C TRP A 183 15.74 -6.60 15.94
N GLY A 184 14.47 -6.91 16.22
CA GLY A 184 13.34 -6.62 15.33
C GLY A 184 12.36 -5.58 15.85
N GLY A 185 12.33 -5.32 17.16
CA GLY A 185 11.30 -4.46 17.79
C GLY A 185 11.84 -3.37 18.72
N LEU A 186 13.00 -3.57 19.32
CA LEU A 186 13.72 -2.57 20.11
C LEU A 186 14.92 -2.13 19.28
N GLY A 187 14.72 -1.13 18.42
CA GLY A 187 15.84 -0.48 17.72
C GLY A 187 16.88 0.04 18.69
#